data_AF-A0A9W6XGU3-F1
#
_entry.id   AF-A0A9W6XGU3-F1
#
_cell.length_a   1.000
_cell.length_b   1.000
_cell.length_c   1.000
_cell.angle_alpha   90.00
_cell.angle_beta   90.00
_cell.angle_gamma   90.00
#
_symmetry.space_group_name_H-M   'P 1'
#
loop_
_entity.id
_entity.type
_entity.pdbx_description
1 polymer ?
#
loop_
_entity_poly.entity_id
_entity_poly.type
_entity_poly.pdbx_seq_one_letter_code
_entity_poly.pdbx_strand_id
1 'polypeptide(L)'
;MLGFRPDKSYLTLLAVVATAVVALGALTVSAQDSTGSAVTCDVSQYLDTDTNECVNYSSRGEKAGNAYDTTIDSGNTAWMLMSSALVMLMTPGVAFFYAGLAGEDMASNTMMMSFVSMALVSIQFWAFGYSACFSSDGIFAWAGYNDVGAVASGTYGGSIPHILFAFFQTQFAMITPALISGGIVGRMKFGSYLLFILLWTSIVYDPLARWMWSLKLDENWEITAMGWEGKMGSLDFAGGTVIHVSSGFGALVAAIVVGKRYNHGEPVKPHNVPLVMIGATLLWFGWFGFNAGSEGAADGIAAIAAINTHLAPCAGFLTWSALEFTIHKKFDPCGAISGAVAGLVAITPGCAFVYPWAAVIFGIVGAATGFGAVHLKNVLRYDDTLDSFAIHGCGGFMGGLLTGLFATSDINPAIEGGAFYGNGMQFVHQLISQCVAAGYSAVVTFLILMVLKYTVGLRVSEDKEVNGMDVSYHGGQAYDYSAHGGLSSSPVAVKVANPPAGDFMSMMTPGLSTESGVNHTASEL
;
A
#
# COMPACT_ATOMS: atom_id res chain seq x y z
N MET A 1 57.77 29.12 -5.07
CA MET A 1 57.37 30.36 -4.36
C MET A 1 56.10 30.86 -5.01
N LEU A 2 54.97 30.84 -4.30
CA LEU A 2 53.82 31.72 -4.51
C LEU A 2 52.94 31.55 -3.26
N GLY A 3 53.25 32.35 -2.24
CA GLY A 3 52.49 32.38 -1.00
C GLY A 3 51.29 33.30 -1.14
N PHE A 4 50.09 32.73 -1.11
CA PHE A 4 48.86 33.48 -0.90
C PHE A 4 48.55 33.47 0.60
N ARG A 5 48.78 34.61 1.26
CA ARG A 5 48.19 34.90 2.58
C ARG A 5 46.84 35.58 2.33
N PRO A 6 45.72 35.08 2.87
CA PRO A 6 44.45 35.78 2.79
C PRO A 6 44.50 37.02 3.68
N ASP A 7 44.12 38.15 3.10
CA ASP A 7 44.16 39.46 3.74
C ASP A 7 43.03 39.57 4.78
N LYS A 8 43.36 39.95 6.03
CA LYS A 8 42.41 39.98 7.16
C LYS A 8 41.25 40.97 6.98
N SER A 9 41.37 41.85 6.00
CA SER A 9 40.34 42.81 5.58
C SER A 9 39.10 42.13 4.98
N TYR A 10 39.25 41.02 4.24
CA TYR A 10 38.12 40.34 3.58
C TYR A 10 37.21 39.55 4.52
N LEU A 11 37.79 38.91 5.54
CA LEU A 11 37.05 38.18 6.58
C LEU A 11 36.22 39.12 7.48
N THR A 12 36.72 40.34 7.69
CA THR A 12 36.03 41.36 8.49
C THR A 12 34.86 41.98 7.71
N LEU A 13 35.01 42.16 6.39
CA LEU A 13 33.94 42.66 5.52
C LEU A 13 32.79 41.63 5.35
N LEU A 14 33.12 40.34 5.23
CA LEU A 14 32.12 39.25 5.18
C LEU A 14 31.37 39.09 6.50
N ALA A 15 32.03 39.26 7.65
CA ALA A 15 31.40 39.20 8.96
C ALA A 15 30.44 40.38 9.19
N VAL A 16 30.79 41.60 8.74
CA VAL A 16 29.95 42.80 8.87
C VAL A 16 28.75 42.76 7.91
N VAL A 17 28.90 42.22 6.71
CA VAL A 17 27.76 42.02 5.77
C VAL A 17 26.83 40.92 6.27
N ALA A 18 27.36 39.84 6.87
CA ALA A 18 26.54 38.78 7.46
C ALA A 18 25.75 39.26 8.71
N THR A 19 26.30 40.17 9.52
CA THR A 19 25.56 40.76 10.65
C THR A 19 24.55 41.82 10.22
N ALA A 20 24.81 42.57 9.14
CA ALA A 20 23.87 43.56 8.61
C ALA A 20 22.64 42.91 7.93
N VAL A 21 22.80 41.75 7.29
CA VAL A 21 21.67 41.00 6.69
C VAL A 21 20.82 40.30 7.76
N VAL A 22 21.41 39.88 8.87
CA VAL A 22 20.67 39.32 10.01
C VAL A 22 19.93 40.41 10.82
N ALA A 23 20.43 41.65 10.83
CA ALA A 23 19.77 42.77 11.51
C ALA A 23 18.68 43.47 10.67
N LEU A 24 18.74 43.41 9.32
CA LEU A 24 17.67 43.95 8.46
C LEU A 24 16.51 42.98 8.20
N GLY A 25 16.67 41.68 8.48
CA GLY A 25 15.59 40.69 8.42
C GLY A 25 14.70 40.65 9.69
N ALA A 26 15.09 41.36 10.75
CA ALA A 26 14.45 41.28 12.07
C ALA A 26 13.51 42.45 12.41
N LEU A 27 13.15 43.31 11.45
CA LEU A 27 12.34 44.52 11.71
C LEU A 27 11.19 44.79 10.71
N THR A 28 10.65 43.77 10.03
CA THR A 28 9.39 43.90 9.27
C THR A 28 8.37 42.81 9.59
N VAL A 29 8.25 42.45 10.88
CA VAL A 29 7.00 41.93 11.44
C VAL A 29 6.65 42.80 12.64
N SER A 30 6.33 44.06 12.33
CA SER A 30 5.53 44.87 13.24
C SER A 30 4.11 44.34 13.14
N ALA A 31 3.62 43.82 14.25
CA ALA A 31 2.24 43.47 14.48
C ALA A 31 1.30 44.52 13.88
N GLN A 32 0.37 44.05 13.06
CA GLN A 32 -0.89 44.73 12.84
C GLN A 32 -1.75 44.38 14.06
N ASP A 33 -1.48 45.05 15.19
CA ASP A 33 -2.35 45.03 16.36
C ASP A 33 -3.63 45.79 15.98
N SER A 34 -4.56 45.09 15.34
CA SER A 34 -5.97 45.44 15.42
C SER A 34 -6.43 45.05 16.83
N THR A 35 -6.52 46.03 17.72
CA THR A 35 -7.23 45.94 18.99
C THR A 35 -8.72 45.69 18.74
N GLY A 36 -9.08 44.45 18.43
CA GLY A 36 -10.38 43.88 18.68
C GLY A 36 -10.16 42.69 19.58
N SER A 37 -10.88 42.58 20.70
CA SER A 37 -10.89 41.34 21.48
C SER A 37 -11.24 40.20 20.52
N ALA A 38 -10.28 39.34 20.18
CA ALA A 38 -10.54 38.14 19.42
C ALA A 38 -11.42 37.25 20.30
N VAL A 39 -12.72 37.26 20.06
CA VAL A 39 -13.66 36.37 20.72
C VAL A 39 -13.21 34.96 20.37
N THR A 40 -12.68 34.25 21.37
CA THR A 40 -12.23 32.87 21.22
C THR A 40 -13.39 31.99 21.64
N CYS A 41 -13.99 31.27 20.69
CA CYS A 41 -15.10 30.37 20.94
C CYS A 41 -14.60 29.01 21.45
N ASP A 42 -15.47 28.30 22.17
CA ASP A 42 -15.20 26.90 22.56
C ASP A 42 -15.10 26.01 21.31
N VAL A 43 -14.45 24.84 21.43
CA VAL A 43 -14.27 23.89 20.30
C VAL A 43 -15.61 23.37 19.75
N SER A 44 -16.67 23.43 20.55
CA SER A 44 -18.04 23.11 20.16
C SER A 44 -18.79 24.26 19.48
N GLN A 45 -18.13 25.38 19.22
CA GLN A 45 -18.72 26.62 18.74
C GLN A 45 -17.96 27.21 17.55
N TYR A 46 -18.65 28.02 16.75
CA TYR A 46 -18.04 28.92 15.76
C TYR A 46 -18.39 30.37 16.08
N LEU A 47 -17.52 31.29 15.65
CA LEU A 47 -17.81 32.72 15.74
C LEU A 47 -18.73 33.10 14.57
N ASP A 48 -19.95 33.51 14.88
CA ASP A 48 -20.85 34.08 13.89
C ASP A 48 -20.35 35.49 13.54
N THR A 49 -19.97 35.70 12.28
CA THR A 49 -19.34 36.96 11.82
C THR A 49 -20.29 38.14 11.79
N ASP A 50 -21.60 37.89 11.75
CA ASP A 50 -22.62 38.94 11.68
C ASP A 50 -23.02 39.43 13.08
N THR A 51 -23.07 38.52 14.05
CA THR A 51 -23.44 38.82 15.44
C THR A 51 -22.25 39.00 16.37
N ASN A 52 -21.06 38.52 15.97
CA ASN A 52 -19.85 38.46 16.78
C ASN A 52 -20.06 37.70 18.11
N GLU A 53 -20.95 36.71 18.09
CA GLU A 53 -21.25 35.80 19.20
C GLU A 53 -20.79 34.38 18.86
N CYS A 54 -20.47 33.59 19.89
CA CYS A 54 -20.13 32.18 19.72
C CYS A 54 -21.40 31.33 19.67
N VAL A 55 -21.58 30.60 18.58
CA VAL A 55 -22.75 29.77 18.31
C VAL A 55 -22.37 28.29 18.32
N ASN A 56 -23.11 27.46 19.06
CA ASN A 56 -22.86 26.01 19.13
C ASN A 56 -23.12 25.32 17.79
N TYR A 57 -22.27 24.38 17.41
CA TYR A 57 -22.54 23.51 16.26
C TYR A 57 -23.80 22.66 16.48
N SER A 58 -24.66 22.65 15.47
CA SER A 58 -25.93 21.94 15.39
C SER A 58 -25.85 20.69 14.50
N SER A 59 -24.87 20.62 13.59
CA SER A 59 -24.65 19.47 12.70
C SER A 59 -23.20 19.35 12.22
N ARG A 60 -22.80 18.16 11.75
CA ARG A 60 -21.47 17.93 11.15
C ARG A 60 -21.23 18.79 9.92
N GLY A 61 -22.25 18.99 9.10
CA GLY A 61 -22.19 19.87 7.94
C GLY A 61 -21.95 21.33 8.33
N GLU A 62 -22.56 21.79 9.42
CA GLU A 62 -22.34 23.13 9.95
C GLU A 62 -20.93 23.29 10.55
N LYS A 63 -20.44 22.28 11.27
CA LYS A 63 -19.04 22.27 11.69
C LYS A 63 -18.08 22.30 10.50
N ALA A 64 -18.33 21.47 9.48
CA ALA A 64 -17.52 21.46 8.27
C ALA A 64 -17.55 22.82 7.53
N GLY A 65 -18.69 23.50 7.52
CA GLY A 65 -18.83 24.81 6.88
C GLY A 65 -18.18 25.96 7.65
N ASN A 66 -18.30 25.97 8.98
CA ASN A 66 -17.88 27.12 9.80
C ASN A 66 -16.51 26.96 10.46
N ALA A 67 -16.04 25.73 10.75
CA ALA A 67 -14.71 25.51 11.34
C ALA A 67 -13.57 25.68 10.31
N TYR A 68 -13.89 25.51 9.02
CA TYR A 68 -12.92 25.51 7.92
C TYR A 68 -13.21 26.59 6.85
N ASP A 69 -13.97 27.62 7.24
CA ASP A 69 -14.33 28.78 6.40
C ASP A 69 -14.78 28.41 4.97
N THR A 70 -15.75 27.50 4.81
CA THR A 70 -16.36 27.07 3.52
C THR A 70 -15.43 26.76 2.32
N THR A 71 -14.12 26.90 2.45
CA THR A 71 -13.19 26.87 1.35
C THR A 71 -12.39 25.61 1.51
N ILE A 72 -13.01 24.54 1.01
CA ILE A 72 -12.27 23.47 0.35
C ILE A 72 -11.03 24.09 -0.28
N ASP A 73 -9.87 23.73 0.26
CA ASP A 73 -8.63 24.34 -0.17
C ASP A 73 -8.29 23.76 -1.53
N SER A 74 -8.18 24.62 -2.52
CA SER A 74 -7.94 24.19 -3.90
C SER A 74 -6.58 23.50 -4.05
N GLY A 75 -5.57 23.86 -3.24
CA GLY A 75 -4.26 23.24 -3.21
C GLY A 75 -4.30 21.83 -2.62
N ASN A 76 -4.92 21.67 -1.45
CA ASN A 76 -5.13 20.38 -0.80
C ASN A 76 -5.98 19.47 -1.67
N THR A 77 -7.03 20.02 -2.31
CA THR A 77 -7.88 19.27 -3.24
C THR A 77 -7.10 18.82 -4.47
N ALA A 78 -6.30 19.69 -5.08
CA ALA A 78 -5.44 19.33 -6.21
C ALA A 78 -4.41 18.26 -5.81
N TRP A 79 -3.80 18.40 -4.65
CA TRP A 79 -2.85 17.44 -4.09
C TRP A 79 -3.50 16.08 -3.87
N MET A 80 -4.72 16.04 -3.32
CA MET A 80 -5.43 14.79 -3.04
C MET A 80 -5.99 14.13 -4.30
N LEU A 81 -6.40 14.89 -5.31
CA LEU A 81 -6.75 14.36 -6.63
C LEU A 81 -5.54 13.70 -7.29
N MET A 82 -4.39 14.38 -7.27
CA MET A 82 -3.16 13.84 -7.83
C MET A 82 -2.69 12.63 -7.03
N SER A 83 -2.66 12.71 -5.69
CA SER A 83 -2.25 11.61 -4.82
C SER A 83 -3.12 10.37 -5.04
N SER A 84 -4.44 10.54 -5.19
CA SER A 84 -5.34 9.44 -5.52
C SER A 84 -4.98 8.79 -6.87
N ALA A 85 -4.69 9.59 -7.90
CA ALA A 85 -4.29 9.06 -9.20
C ALA A 85 -2.90 8.37 -9.16
N LEU A 86 -1.96 8.88 -8.36
CA LEU A 86 -0.65 8.26 -8.12
C LEU A 86 -0.80 6.89 -7.44
N VAL A 87 -1.65 6.79 -6.40
CA VAL A 87 -1.90 5.52 -5.71
C VAL A 87 -2.64 4.53 -6.59
N MET A 88 -3.61 5.01 -7.39
CA MET A 88 -4.30 4.18 -8.37
C MET A 88 -3.30 3.49 -9.31
N LEU A 89 -2.32 4.25 -9.82
CA LEU A 89 -1.27 3.76 -10.71
C LEU A 89 -0.36 2.69 -10.09
N MET A 90 -0.28 2.62 -8.76
CA MET A 90 0.49 1.59 -8.08
C MET A 90 -0.11 0.18 -8.29
N THR A 91 -1.43 0.04 -8.46
CA THR A 91 -2.04 -1.30 -8.67
C THR A 91 -1.62 -1.90 -10.03
N PRO A 92 -1.64 -1.16 -11.16
CA PRO A 92 -0.92 -1.55 -12.37
C PRO A 92 0.59 -1.73 -12.18
N GLY A 93 1.22 -0.94 -11.32
CA GLY A 93 2.63 -1.13 -10.92
C GLY A 93 2.88 -2.52 -10.33
N VAL A 94 2.04 -2.98 -9.40
CA VAL A 94 2.05 -4.35 -8.85
C VAL A 94 1.85 -5.36 -9.98
N ALA A 95 0.88 -5.12 -10.87
CA ALA A 95 0.58 -6.01 -11.99
C ALA A 95 1.84 -6.29 -12.84
N PHE A 96 2.56 -5.24 -13.26
CA PHE A 96 3.77 -5.38 -14.06
C PHE A 96 4.95 -5.94 -13.26
N PHE A 97 5.11 -5.49 -12.01
CA PHE A 97 6.18 -5.97 -11.14
C PHE A 97 6.08 -7.48 -10.92
N TYR A 98 4.89 -7.95 -10.52
CA TYR A 98 4.63 -9.36 -10.28
C TYR A 98 4.59 -10.18 -11.56
N ALA A 99 3.98 -9.69 -12.65
CA ALA A 99 4.00 -10.42 -13.90
C ALA A 99 5.44 -10.65 -14.37
N GLY A 100 6.28 -9.62 -14.38
CA GLY A 100 7.69 -9.73 -14.79
C GLY A 100 8.50 -10.72 -13.96
N LEU A 101 8.22 -10.84 -12.66
CA LEU A 101 8.84 -11.82 -11.75
C LEU A 101 8.27 -13.23 -11.94
N ALA A 102 7.00 -13.35 -12.35
CA ALA A 102 6.35 -14.60 -12.64
C ALA A 102 6.87 -15.23 -13.93
N GLY A 103 6.50 -16.50 -14.14
CA GLY A 103 6.72 -17.22 -15.39
C GLY A 103 5.85 -16.67 -16.51
N GLU A 104 6.34 -16.81 -17.74
CA GLU A 104 5.68 -16.32 -18.95
C GLU A 104 4.27 -16.89 -19.15
N ASP A 105 4.10 -18.16 -18.75
CA ASP A 105 2.88 -18.96 -18.83
C ASP A 105 1.76 -18.53 -17.86
N MET A 106 2.09 -17.62 -16.93
CA MET A 106 1.17 -17.07 -15.94
C MET A 106 1.23 -15.53 -15.86
N ALA A 107 1.85 -14.87 -16.85
CA ALA A 107 2.03 -13.42 -16.85
C ALA A 107 0.70 -12.67 -16.95
N SER A 108 -0.18 -13.07 -17.87
CA SER A 108 -1.51 -12.44 -18.06
C SER A 108 -2.39 -12.65 -16.84
N ASN A 109 -2.40 -13.87 -16.29
CA ASN A 109 -3.12 -14.18 -15.08
C ASN A 109 -2.65 -13.32 -13.90
N THR A 110 -1.34 -13.17 -13.74
CA THR A 110 -0.75 -12.35 -12.68
C THR A 110 -1.16 -10.88 -12.81
N MET A 111 -1.15 -10.33 -14.02
CA MET A 111 -1.67 -8.98 -14.26
C MET A 111 -3.17 -8.88 -13.93
N MET A 112 -3.98 -9.83 -14.41
CA MET A 112 -5.43 -9.85 -14.20
C MET A 112 -5.81 -9.95 -12.72
N MET A 113 -5.01 -10.62 -11.89
CA MET A 113 -5.23 -10.65 -10.43
C MET A 113 -5.13 -9.26 -9.80
N SER A 114 -4.30 -8.36 -10.33
CA SER A 114 -4.18 -6.97 -9.87
C SER A 114 -5.32 -6.10 -10.43
N PHE A 115 -5.63 -6.21 -11.73
CA PHE A 115 -6.72 -5.42 -12.35
C PHE A 115 -8.09 -5.80 -11.80
N VAL A 116 -8.33 -7.07 -11.49
CA VAL A 116 -9.60 -7.48 -10.89
C VAL A 116 -9.71 -7.05 -9.44
N SER A 117 -8.59 -6.95 -8.72
CA SER A 117 -8.54 -6.31 -7.40
C SER A 117 -8.96 -4.85 -7.48
N MET A 118 -8.37 -4.11 -8.42
CA MET A 118 -8.75 -2.71 -8.71
C MET A 118 -10.26 -2.56 -8.95
N ALA A 119 -10.84 -3.37 -9.83
CA ALA A 119 -12.26 -3.27 -10.17
C ALA A 119 -13.19 -3.74 -9.04
N LEU A 120 -12.97 -4.96 -8.53
CA LEU A 120 -13.88 -5.60 -7.56
C LEU A 120 -13.85 -4.89 -6.21
N VAL A 121 -12.66 -4.53 -5.72
CA VAL A 121 -12.53 -3.85 -4.43
C VAL A 121 -13.05 -2.42 -4.51
N SER A 122 -12.85 -1.70 -5.62
CA SER A 122 -13.46 -0.36 -5.78
C SER A 122 -14.99 -0.40 -5.66
N ILE A 123 -15.63 -1.41 -6.25
CA ILE A 123 -17.09 -1.60 -6.12
C ILE A 123 -17.48 -2.00 -4.69
N GLN A 124 -16.75 -2.92 -4.06
CA GLN A 124 -17.02 -3.30 -2.67
C GLN A 124 -16.88 -2.11 -1.71
N PHE A 125 -15.86 -1.27 -1.92
CA PHE A 125 -15.55 -0.13 -1.08
C PHE A 125 -16.61 0.97 -1.21
N TRP A 126 -17.04 1.26 -2.44
CA TRP A 126 -18.21 2.11 -2.69
C TRP A 126 -19.48 1.54 -2.06
N ALA A 127 -19.75 0.24 -2.26
CA ALA A 127 -20.98 -0.39 -1.81
C ALA A 127 -21.12 -0.33 -0.28
N PHE A 128 -20.06 -0.66 0.46
CA PHE A 128 -20.07 -0.56 1.92
C PHE A 128 -18.70 -0.44 2.59
N GLY A 129 -17.59 -0.81 1.95
CA GLY A 129 -16.28 -0.88 2.63
C GLY A 129 -15.81 0.46 3.20
N TYR A 130 -16.02 1.57 2.48
CA TYR A 130 -15.71 2.91 3.00
C TYR A 130 -16.46 3.22 4.29
N SER A 131 -17.77 2.91 4.32
CA SER A 131 -18.59 3.06 5.52
C SER A 131 -18.13 2.15 6.65
N ALA A 132 -17.77 0.91 6.34
CA ALA A 132 -17.30 -0.06 7.33
C ALA A 132 -16.00 0.39 8.01
N CYS A 133 -15.10 1.00 7.23
CA CYS A 133 -13.85 1.57 7.71
C CYS A 133 -14.07 2.84 8.54
N PHE A 134 -14.78 3.83 7.98
CA PHE A 134 -14.67 5.22 8.43
C PHE A 134 -15.93 5.81 9.07
N SER A 135 -17.11 5.18 8.90
CA SER A 135 -18.33 5.75 9.46
C SER A 135 -18.45 5.54 10.96
N SER A 136 -18.65 6.66 11.68
CA SER A 136 -18.97 6.69 13.10
C SER A 136 -20.45 6.49 13.41
N ASP A 137 -21.32 6.61 12.40
CA ASP A 137 -22.79 6.65 12.58
C ASP A 137 -23.44 5.27 12.37
N GLY A 138 -22.61 4.26 12.14
CA GLY A 138 -23.00 2.88 11.89
C GLY A 138 -22.20 2.29 10.73
N ILE A 139 -21.97 0.98 10.76
CA ILE A 139 -21.08 0.31 9.78
C ILE A 139 -21.55 0.48 8.32
N PHE A 140 -22.84 0.73 8.08
CA PHE A 140 -23.45 0.94 6.77
C PHE A 140 -24.03 2.35 6.54
N ALA A 141 -23.80 3.31 7.45
CA ALA A 141 -24.43 4.62 7.34
C ALA A 141 -23.98 5.41 6.09
N TRP A 142 -22.76 5.18 5.60
CA TRP A 142 -22.21 5.78 4.39
C TRP A 142 -22.14 4.82 3.19
N ALA A 143 -22.88 3.71 3.25
CA ALA A 143 -22.95 2.74 2.16
C ALA A 143 -23.46 3.40 0.87
N GLY A 144 -22.86 3.05 -0.27
CA GLY A 144 -23.18 3.67 -1.55
C GLY A 144 -22.83 5.17 -1.64
N TYR A 145 -21.92 5.65 -0.76
CA TYR A 145 -21.61 7.07 -0.58
C TYR A 145 -22.80 7.92 -0.13
N ASN A 146 -23.74 7.32 0.62
CA ASN A 146 -24.77 8.08 1.33
C ASN A 146 -24.11 9.09 2.30
N ASP A 147 -24.46 10.37 2.19
CA ASP A 147 -23.85 11.48 2.95
C ASP A 147 -22.32 11.65 2.78
N VAL A 148 -21.75 11.11 1.70
CA VAL A 148 -20.35 11.29 1.30
C VAL A 148 -20.31 12.11 0.01
N GLY A 149 -20.09 13.42 0.14
CA GLY A 149 -20.29 14.37 -0.97
C GLY A 149 -19.16 15.36 -1.16
N ALA A 150 -19.45 16.43 -1.90
CA ALA A 150 -18.50 17.49 -2.22
C ALA A 150 -18.10 18.35 -1.02
N VAL A 151 -18.89 18.33 0.05
CA VAL A 151 -18.60 19.06 1.30
C VAL A 151 -17.62 18.25 2.15
N ALA A 152 -16.74 18.92 2.90
CA ALA A 152 -15.90 18.27 3.90
C ALA A 152 -16.75 17.51 4.94
N SER A 153 -16.25 16.40 5.47
CA SER A 153 -17.04 15.55 6.37
C SER A 153 -17.17 16.09 7.80
N GLY A 154 -16.34 17.09 8.14
CA GLY A 154 -16.16 17.57 9.52
C GLY A 154 -15.33 16.65 10.42
N THR A 155 -14.98 15.44 9.96
CA THR A 155 -14.19 14.43 10.70
C THR A 155 -12.91 14.04 9.94
N TYR A 156 -13.05 13.69 8.68
CA TYR A 156 -11.98 13.40 7.72
C TYR A 156 -11.86 14.52 6.69
N GLY A 157 -10.63 14.89 6.38
CA GLY A 157 -10.34 15.85 5.32
C GLY A 157 -11.00 17.21 5.56
N GLY A 158 -10.60 17.91 6.63
CA GLY A 158 -11.23 19.17 7.05
C GLY A 158 -11.26 20.25 5.96
N SER A 159 -10.30 20.22 5.02
CA SER A 159 -10.15 21.18 3.92
C SER A 159 -10.27 20.55 2.53
N ILE A 160 -10.77 19.30 2.42
CA ILE A 160 -10.97 18.61 1.14
C ILE A 160 -12.40 18.05 1.06
N PRO A 161 -12.94 17.78 -0.15
CA PRO A 161 -14.22 17.11 -0.27
C PRO A 161 -14.24 15.74 0.43
N HIS A 162 -15.30 15.40 1.16
CA HIS A 162 -15.43 14.09 1.80
C HIS A 162 -15.31 12.95 0.78
N ILE A 163 -15.95 13.11 -0.39
CA ILE A 163 -15.88 12.15 -1.49
C ILE A 163 -14.47 11.96 -2.04
N LEU A 164 -13.61 12.98 -1.94
CA LEU A 164 -12.22 12.88 -2.37
C LEU A 164 -11.38 12.07 -1.38
N PHE A 165 -11.62 12.22 -0.07
CA PHE A 165 -11.01 11.35 0.93
C PHE A 165 -11.43 9.88 0.72
N ALA A 166 -12.72 9.64 0.44
CA ALA A 166 -13.22 8.30 0.11
C ALA A 166 -12.55 7.73 -1.15
N PHE A 167 -12.38 8.56 -2.19
CA PHE A 167 -11.67 8.17 -3.41
C PHE A 167 -10.21 7.82 -3.14
N PHE A 168 -9.48 8.60 -2.34
CA PHE A 168 -8.11 8.30 -1.93
C PHE A 168 -8.01 6.96 -1.19
N GLN A 169 -8.86 6.73 -0.19
CA GLN A 169 -8.88 5.49 0.60
C GLN A 169 -9.28 4.25 -0.22
N THR A 170 -10.09 4.42 -1.27
CA THR A 170 -10.41 3.34 -2.21
C THR A 170 -9.13 2.78 -2.87
N GLN A 171 -8.15 3.64 -3.16
CA GLN A 171 -6.92 3.21 -3.81
C GLN A 171 -6.04 2.34 -2.90
N PHE A 172 -6.07 2.62 -1.59
CA PHE A 172 -5.41 1.81 -0.55
C PHE A 172 -6.10 0.45 -0.39
N ALA A 173 -7.43 0.45 -0.36
CA ALA A 173 -8.21 -0.77 -0.26
C ALA A 173 -7.93 -1.71 -1.44
N MET A 174 -7.92 -1.19 -2.66
CA MET A 174 -7.82 -2.02 -3.86
C MET A 174 -6.42 -2.57 -4.15
N ILE A 175 -5.35 -1.89 -3.73
CA ILE A 175 -3.99 -2.39 -3.90
C ILE A 175 -3.67 -3.50 -2.89
N THR A 176 -4.26 -3.46 -1.70
CA THR A 176 -3.89 -4.37 -0.59
C THR A 176 -4.07 -5.86 -0.95
N PRO A 177 -5.23 -6.34 -1.44
CA PRO A 177 -5.36 -7.73 -1.87
C PRO A 177 -4.62 -8.05 -3.17
N ALA A 178 -4.30 -7.05 -4.01
CA ALA A 178 -3.41 -7.25 -5.16
C ALA A 178 -2.00 -7.66 -4.70
N LEU A 179 -1.50 -7.12 -3.58
CA LEU A 179 -0.22 -7.53 -2.99
C LEU A 179 -0.21 -8.98 -2.53
N ILE A 180 -1.36 -9.49 -2.05
CA ILE A 180 -1.52 -10.89 -1.61
C ILE A 180 -1.34 -11.86 -2.77
N SER A 181 -1.70 -11.44 -3.99
CA SER A 181 -1.62 -12.29 -5.18
C SER A 181 -0.22 -12.87 -5.40
N GLY A 182 0.84 -12.13 -5.06
CA GLY A 182 2.22 -12.60 -5.19
C GLY A 182 2.53 -13.87 -4.40
N GLY A 183 1.78 -14.13 -3.33
CA GLY A 183 1.88 -15.38 -2.56
C GLY A 183 1.18 -16.57 -3.21
N ILE A 184 0.23 -16.37 -4.14
CA ILE A 184 -0.71 -17.39 -4.64
C ILE A 184 -0.74 -17.56 -6.17
N VAL A 185 -0.02 -16.72 -6.91
CA VAL A 185 0.06 -16.79 -8.38
C VAL A 185 0.51 -18.17 -8.87
N GLY A 186 0.07 -18.54 -10.07
CA GLY A 186 0.45 -19.78 -10.74
C GLY A 186 -0.35 -21.02 -10.33
N ARG A 187 -1.16 -21.00 -9.25
CA ARG A 187 -1.94 -22.20 -8.86
C ARG A 187 -3.32 -21.98 -8.26
N MET A 188 -3.65 -20.77 -7.82
CA MET A 188 -4.99 -20.52 -7.28
C MET A 188 -6.02 -20.42 -8.42
N LYS A 189 -7.19 -21.04 -8.25
CA LYS A 189 -8.30 -20.89 -9.19
C LYS A 189 -8.72 -19.41 -9.24
N PHE A 190 -8.88 -18.88 -10.44
CA PHE A 190 -9.21 -17.46 -10.62
C PHE A 190 -10.55 -17.07 -9.96
N GLY A 191 -11.60 -17.89 -10.11
CA GLY A 191 -12.89 -17.64 -9.45
C GLY A 191 -12.81 -17.63 -7.92
N SER A 192 -12.01 -18.54 -7.35
CA SER A 192 -11.76 -18.57 -5.91
C SER A 192 -10.98 -17.35 -5.42
N TYR A 193 -10.10 -16.80 -6.26
CA TYR A 193 -9.40 -15.54 -5.98
C TYR A 193 -10.36 -14.36 -5.91
N LEU A 194 -11.36 -14.27 -6.81
CA LEU A 194 -12.38 -13.21 -6.76
C LEU A 194 -13.17 -13.23 -5.45
N LEU A 195 -13.65 -14.41 -5.04
CA LEU A 195 -14.34 -14.57 -3.76
C LEU A 195 -13.41 -14.27 -2.58
N PHE A 196 -12.17 -14.73 -2.66
CA PHE A 196 -11.17 -14.50 -1.63
C PHE A 196 -10.93 -13.00 -1.41
N ILE A 197 -10.64 -12.21 -2.44
CA ILE A 197 -10.34 -10.79 -2.26
C ILE A 197 -11.55 -9.98 -1.83
N LEU A 198 -12.77 -10.36 -2.27
CA LEU A 198 -14.01 -9.73 -1.80
C LEU A 198 -14.17 -9.95 -0.28
N LEU A 199 -14.11 -11.20 0.16
CA LEU A 199 -14.24 -11.55 1.58
C LEU A 199 -13.10 -10.94 2.39
N TRP A 200 -11.85 -11.12 1.94
CA TRP A 200 -10.66 -10.66 2.64
C TRP A 200 -10.66 -9.15 2.83
N THR A 201 -11.05 -8.37 1.81
CA THR A 201 -11.18 -6.92 1.98
C THR A 201 -12.23 -6.60 3.05
N SER A 202 -13.41 -7.21 2.96
CA SER A 202 -14.51 -6.91 3.88
C SER A 202 -14.28 -7.31 5.35
N ILE A 203 -13.52 -8.37 5.63
CA ILE A 203 -13.34 -8.88 7.00
C ILE A 203 -11.90 -8.86 7.51
N VAL A 204 -10.93 -8.47 6.68
CA VAL A 204 -9.53 -8.25 7.09
C VAL A 204 -9.15 -6.78 6.93
N TYR A 205 -9.20 -6.25 5.71
CA TYR A 205 -8.82 -4.86 5.45
C TYR A 205 -9.74 -3.87 6.17
N ASP A 206 -11.06 -3.96 5.97
CA ASP A 206 -12.01 -2.98 6.51
C ASP A 206 -11.93 -2.88 8.05
N PRO A 207 -11.85 -4.00 8.82
CA PRO A 207 -11.63 -3.93 10.26
C PRO A 207 -10.28 -3.32 10.67
N LEU A 208 -9.18 -3.67 9.99
CA LEU A 208 -7.86 -3.13 10.32
C LEU A 208 -7.80 -1.62 10.06
N ALA A 209 -8.32 -1.17 8.92
CA ALA A 209 -8.47 0.26 8.61
C ALA A 209 -9.34 0.97 9.65
N ARG A 210 -10.44 0.35 10.09
CA ARG A 210 -11.27 0.88 11.17
C ARG A 210 -10.50 1.00 12.48
N TRP A 211 -9.73 0.00 12.87
CA TRP A 211 -9.00 0.01 14.13
C TRP A 211 -7.91 1.07 14.18
N MET A 212 -7.24 1.29 13.05
CA MET A 212 -6.10 2.21 12.95
C MET A 212 -6.52 3.65 12.62
N TRP A 213 -7.32 3.85 11.58
CA TRP A 213 -7.51 5.17 10.95
C TRP A 213 -8.86 5.80 11.16
N SER A 214 -9.81 5.07 11.74
CA SER A 214 -11.15 5.63 11.91
C SER A 214 -11.18 6.67 13.03
N LEU A 215 -11.82 7.80 12.72
CA LEU A 215 -12.02 8.97 13.56
C LEU A 215 -13.51 9.16 13.83
N LYS A 216 -13.82 9.93 14.86
CA LYS A 216 -15.17 10.40 15.18
C LYS A 216 -15.12 11.80 15.78
N LEU A 217 -16.25 12.47 15.77
CA LEU A 217 -16.48 13.63 16.63
C LEU A 217 -16.97 13.12 17.99
N ASP A 218 -16.37 13.60 19.08
CA ASP A 218 -16.85 13.31 20.43
C ASP A 218 -17.95 14.29 20.88
N GLU A 219 -18.34 14.23 22.16
CA GLU A 219 -19.39 15.08 22.74
C GLU A 219 -19.02 16.57 22.76
N ASN A 220 -17.73 16.89 22.71
CA ASN A 220 -17.21 18.26 22.65
C ASN A 220 -16.96 18.71 21.21
N TRP A 221 -17.38 17.90 20.22
CA TRP A 221 -17.08 18.09 18.81
C TRP A 221 -15.59 18.02 18.49
N GLU A 222 -14.76 17.31 19.25
CA GLU A 222 -13.35 17.12 18.91
C GLU A 222 -13.13 15.90 18.02
N ILE A 223 -12.21 16.01 17.06
CA ILE A 223 -11.82 14.87 16.23
C ILE A 223 -10.95 13.95 17.08
N THR A 224 -11.45 12.75 17.33
CA THR A 224 -10.77 11.74 18.16
C THR A 224 -10.74 10.39 17.46
N ALA A 225 -9.79 9.53 17.83
CA ALA A 225 -9.75 8.18 17.32
C ALA A 225 -11.01 7.38 17.72
N MET A 226 -11.62 6.70 16.76
CA MET A 226 -12.73 5.77 16.98
C MET A 226 -12.21 4.35 17.18
N GLY A 227 -11.27 3.91 16.36
CA GLY A 227 -10.64 2.60 16.42
C GLY A 227 -9.79 2.38 17.67
N TRP A 228 -9.65 1.14 18.12
CA TRP A 228 -8.94 0.86 19.37
C TRP A 228 -7.41 1.03 19.25
N GLU A 229 -6.82 0.77 18.07
CA GLU A 229 -5.38 0.98 17.84
C GLU A 229 -5.05 2.47 17.80
N GLY A 230 -5.87 3.27 17.08
CA GLY A 230 -5.76 4.72 17.11
C GLY A 230 -5.90 5.29 18.52
N LYS A 231 -6.86 4.78 19.33
CA LYS A 231 -7.04 5.19 20.74
C LYS A 231 -5.87 4.82 21.65
N MET A 232 -5.21 3.69 21.37
CA MET A 232 -4.00 3.30 22.09
C MET A 232 -2.83 4.24 21.77
N GLY A 233 -2.88 4.96 20.63
CA GLY A 233 -1.80 5.81 20.15
C GLY A 233 -0.83 5.09 19.22
N SER A 234 -1.26 4.01 18.57
CA SER A 234 -0.49 3.42 17.47
C SER A 234 -0.36 4.42 16.31
N LEU A 235 0.81 4.43 15.69
CA LEU A 235 1.17 5.27 14.56
C LEU A 235 1.30 4.42 13.30
N ASP A 236 0.50 4.77 12.30
CA ASP A 236 0.60 4.21 10.96
C ASP A 236 0.17 5.25 9.92
N PHE A 237 1.14 6.07 9.48
CA PHE A 237 0.85 7.24 8.64
C PHE A 237 0.20 6.87 7.30
N ALA A 238 0.72 5.84 6.62
CA ALA A 238 0.28 5.46 5.28
C ALA A 238 0.04 3.95 5.08
N GLY A 239 -0.02 3.14 6.14
CA GLY A 239 -0.47 1.74 6.03
C GLY A 239 0.62 0.70 6.05
N GLY A 240 1.68 0.91 6.81
CA GLY A 240 2.63 -0.15 7.14
C GLY A 240 1.94 -1.35 7.76
N THR A 241 1.02 -1.10 8.69
CA THR A 241 0.26 -2.15 9.39
C THR A 241 -0.94 -2.59 8.57
N VAL A 242 -1.79 -1.64 8.19
CA VAL A 242 -3.09 -1.92 7.55
C VAL A 242 -2.94 -2.56 6.18
N ILE A 243 -1.89 -2.22 5.42
CA ILE A 243 -1.68 -2.71 4.05
C ILE A 243 -0.56 -3.73 4.00
N HIS A 244 0.66 -3.38 4.42
CA HIS A 244 1.83 -4.23 4.15
C HIS A 244 1.91 -5.43 5.09
N VAL A 245 1.74 -5.24 6.39
CA VAL A 245 1.71 -6.36 7.35
C VAL A 245 0.50 -7.25 7.10
N SER A 246 -0.69 -6.68 6.93
CA SER A 246 -1.89 -7.46 6.67
C SER A 246 -1.76 -8.29 5.38
N SER A 247 -1.38 -7.68 4.25
CA SER A 247 -1.24 -8.38 2.97
C SER A 247 -0.09 -9.38 2.97
N GLY A 248 1.05 -9.05 3.60
CA GLY A 248 2.20 -9.94 3.67
C GLY A 248 1.93 -11.20 4.49
N PHE A 249 1.35 -11.07 5.69
CA PHE A 249 0.98 -12.23 6.51
C PHE A 249 -0.22 -13.00 5.90
N GLY A 250 -1.15 -12.29 5.24
CA GLY A 250 -2.19 -12.91 4.43
C GLY A 250 -1.61 -13.75 3.29
N ALA A 251 -0.62 -13.22 2.57
CA ALA A 251 0.08 -13.93 1.50
C ALA A 251 0.83 -15.16 2.01
N LEU A 252 1.49 -15.08 3.16
CA LEU A 252 2.14 -16.24 3.78
C LEU A 252 1.15 -17.36 4.06
N VAL A 253 0.03 -17.05 4.72
CA VAL A 253 -1.00 -18.05 5.03
C VAL A 253 -1.62 -18.58 3.75
N ALA A 254 -1.90 -17.72 2.78
CA ALA A 254 -2.46 -18.13 1.49
C ALA A 254 -1.51 -19.06 0.73
N ALA A 255 -0.22 -18.76 0.70
CA ALA A 255 0.81 -19.61 0.11
C ALA A 255 0.87 -21.01 0.76
N ILE A 256 0.75 -21.06 2.09
CA ILE A 256 0.77 -22.33 2.85
C ILE A 256 -0.50 -23.15 2.60
N VAL A 257 -1.69 -22.53 2.65
CA VAL A 257 -2.98 -23.23 2.56
C VAL A 257 -3.30 -23.68 1.13
N VAL A 258 -3.00 -22.85 0.12
CA VAL A 258 -3.13 -23.24 -1.30
C VAL A 258 -2.07 -24.29 -1.67
N GLY A 259 -0.92 -24.25 -0.99
CA GLY A 259 0.17 -25.19 -1.14
C GLY A 259 1.20 -24.77 -2.19
N LYS A 260 2.31 -25.49 -2.20
CA LYS A 260 3.48 -25.25 -3.07
C LYS A 260 3.20 -25.63 -4.51
N ARG A 261 3.74 -24.91 -5.48
CA ARG A 261 3.65 -25.26 -6.91
C ARG A 261 4.27 -26.62 -7.21
N TYR A 262 3.83 -27.25 -8.30
CA TYR A 262 4.32 -28.56 -8.74
C TYR A 262 5.85 -28.55 -8.94
N ASN A 263 6.40 -27.44 -9.42
CA ASN A 263 7.82 -27.20 -9.65
C ASN A 263 8.50 -26.36 -8.56
N HIS A 264 7.99 -26.34 -7.32
CA HIS A 264 8.55 -25.50 -6.24
C HIS A 264 10.04 -25.74 -5.94
N GLY A 265 10.62 -26.89 -6.33
CA GLY A 265 12.07 -27.13 -6.24
C GLY A 265 12.90 -26.33 -7.24
N GLU A 266 12.27 -25.71 -8.24
CA GLU A 266 12.91 -24.92 -9.27
C GLU A 266 12.72 -23.42 -9.00
N PRO A 267 13.77 -22.59 -9.14
CA PRO A 267 13.63 -21.15 -9.04
C PRO A 267 12.65 -20.61 -10.08
N VAL A 268 11.72 -19.76 -9.66
CA VAL A 268 10.95 -18.93 -10.60
C VAL A 268 11.92 -17.94 -11.21
N LYS A 269 12.16 -18.08 -12.50
CA LYS A 269 12.99 -17.11 -13.21
C LYS A 269 12.08 -15.98 -13.67
N PRO A 270 12.42 -14.71 -13.39
CA PRO A 270 11.70 -13.59 -13.95
C PRO A 270 11.67 -13.71 -15.47
N HIS A 271 10.49 -13.79 -16.06
CA HIS A 271 10.38 -13.93 -17.51
C HIS A 271 10.74 -12.62 -18.24
N ASN A 272 10.58 -11.47 -17.58
CA ASN A 272 10.81 -10.16 -18.18
C ASN A 272 11.32 -9.11 -17.16
N VAL A 273 12.65 -9.05 -16.99
CA VAL A 273 13.31 -8.10 -16.08
C VAL A 273 12.96 -6.62 -16.40
N PRO A 274 12.94 -6.16 -17.66
CA PRO A 274 12.46 -4.82 -17.98
C PRO A 274 11.03 -4.52 -17.45
N LEU A 275 10.12 -5.49 -17.54
CA LEU A 275 8.76 -5.34 -17.01
C LEU A 275 8.74 -5.22 -15.49
N VAL A 276 9.60 -5.98 -14.79
CA VAL A 276 9.82 -5.83 -13.34
C VAL A 276 10.25 -4.40 -13.00
N MET A 277 11.22 -3.87 -13.74
CA MET A 277 11.74 -2.52 -13.52
C MET A 277 10.69 -1.43 -13.79
N ILE A 278 9.87 -1.59 -14.84
CA ILE A 278 8.75 -0.68 -15.13
C ILE A 278 7.74 -0.70 -13.99
N GLY A 279 7.30 -1.90 -13.58
CA GLY A 279 6.32 -2.06 -12.50
C GLY A 279 6.80 -1.42 -11.19
N ALA A 280 8.03 -1.71 -10.77
CA ALA A 280 8.60 -1.12 -9.57
C ALA A 280 8.83 0.40 -9.67
N THR A 281 9.14 0.92 -10.86
CA THR A 281 9.24 2.38 -11.08
C THR A 281 7.87 3.05 -10.90
N LEU A 282 6.80 2.43 -11.42
CA LEU A 282 5.43 2.92 -11.22
C LEU A 282 5.01 2.82 -9.75
N LEU A 283 5.42 1.78 -9.04
CA LEU A 283 5.22 1.67 -7.59
C LEU A 283 5.92 2.81 -6.86
N TRP A 284 7.20 3.06 -7.13
CA TRP A 284 7.94 4.16 -6.50
C TRP A 284 7.31 5.52 -6.83
N PHE A 285 7.00 5.78 -8.09
CA PHE A 285 6.34 7.01 -8.51
C PHE A 285 4.97 7.21 -7.84
N GLY A 286 4.14 6.16 -7.80
CA GLY A 286 2.85 6.20 -7.14
C GLY A 286 2.95 6.37 -5.61
N TRP A 287 4.03 5.86 -5.01
CA TRP A 287 4.27 5.92 -3.57
C TRP A 287 4.39 7.35 -3.03
N PHE A 288 4.74 8.33 -3.86
CA PHE A 288 4.68 9.73 -3.46
C PHE A 288 3.26 10.15 -3.08
N GLY A 289 2.25 9.76 -3.86
CA GLY A 289 0.85 9.98 -3.50
C GLY A 289 0.40 9.10 -2.33
N PHE A 290 0.96 7.90 -2.20
CA PHE A 290 0.65 6.98 -1.11
C PHE A 290 1.08 7.54 0.24
N ASN A 291 2.35 7.92 0.36
CA ASN A 291 2.90 8.40 1.62
C ASN A 291 2.56 9.87 1.85
N ALA A 292 2.92 10.77 0.94
CA ALA A 292 2.70 12.20 1.16
C ALA A 292 1.24 12.62 1.01
N GLY A 293 0.42 11.87 0.27
CA GLY A 293 -1.03 12.09 0.21
C GLY A 293 -1.75 11.71 1.50
N SER A 294 -1.18 10.84 2.35
CA SER A 294 -1.78 10.49 3.64
C SER A 294 -1.86 11.65 4.63
N GLU A 295 -1.13 12.74 4.39
CA GLU A 295 -1.30 13.98 5.16
C GLU A 295 -2.68 14.60 4.94
N GLY A 296 -3.28 14.44 3.75
CA GLY A 296 -4.55 15.09 3.42
C GLY A 296 -4.42 16.59 3.11
N ALA A 297 -3.21 17.15 3.16
CA ALA A 297 -2.91 18.55 2.90
C ALA A 297 -1.59 18.72 2.10
N ALA A 298 -1.45 19.87 1.44
CA ALA A 298 -0.28 20.27 0.67
C ALA A 298 0.62 21.19 1.52
N ASP A 299 1.37 20.61 2.45
CA ASP A 299 2.14 21.36 3.44
C ASP A 299 3.55 20.80 3.72
N GLY A 300 4.18 21.27 4.81
CA GLY A 300 5.51 20.83 5.22
C GLY A 300 5.57 19.37 5.66
N ILE A 301 4.50 18.81 6.24
CA ILE A 301 4.47 17.41 6.69
C ILE A 301 4.39 16.50 5.47
N ALA A 302 3.56 16.84 4.48
CA ALA A 302 3.53 16.16 3.18
C ALA A 302 4.90 16.21 2.47
N ALA A 303 5.59 17.35 2.52
CA ALA A 303 6.93 17.49 1.95
C ALA A 303 7.97 16.59 2.64
N ILE A 304 7.90 16.46 3.97
CA ILE A 304 8.76 15.54 4.74
C ILE A 304 8.45 14.08 4.38
N ALA A 305 7.17 13.72 4.29
CA ALA A 305 6.74 12.40 3.85
C ALA A 305 7.28 12.06 2.46
N ALA A 306 7.25 13.01 1.52
CA ALA A 306 7.76 12.83 0.17
C ALA A 306 9.27 12.57 0.13
N ILE A 307 10.09 13.36 0.85
CA ILE A 307 11.54 13.16 0.86
C ILE A 307 11.93 11.85 1.55
N ASN A 308 11.26 11.49 2.64
CA ASN A 308 11.48 10.22 3.33
C ASN A 308 11.16 9.02 2.43
N THR A 309 10.07 9.14 1.66
CA THR A 309 9.65 8.16 0.64
C THR A 309 10.65 8.02 -0.49
N HIS A 310 11.47 9.02 -0.78
CA HIS A 310 12.53 8.92 -1.79
C HIS A 310 13.84 8.35 -1.22
N LEU A 311 14.23 8.75 -0.01
CA LEU A 311 15.49 8.33 0.59
C LEU A 311 15.49 6.86 1.01
N ALA A 312 14.38 6.34 1.55
CA ALA A 312 14.29 4.96 1.99
C ALA A 312 14.49 3.91 0.87
N PRO A 313 13.80 3.98 -0.29
CA PRO A 313 14.10 3.09 -1.42
C PRO A 313 15.49 3.26 -1.99
N CYS A 314 16.06 4.47 -2.03
CA CYS A 314 17.45 4.67 -2.45
C CYS A 314 18.40 3.85 -1.58
N ALA A 315 18.23 3.94 -0.26
CA ALA A 315 19.02 3.18 0.71
C ALA A 315 18.75 1.67 0.62
N GLY A 316 17.50 1.27 0.42
CA GLY A 316 17.10 -0.13 0.26
C GLY A 316 17.68 -0.77 -1.01
N PHE A 317 17.64 -0.06 -2.14
CA PHE A 317 18.23 -0.49 -3.40
C PHE A 317 19.74 -0.74 -3.27
N LEU A 318 20.46 0.21 -2.67
CA LEU A 318 21.90 0.10 -2.45
C LEU A 318 22.25 -1.00 -1.47
N THR A 319 21.46 -1.16 -0.40
CA THR A 319 21.65 -2.22 0.60
C THR A 319 21.48 -3.59 -0.01
N TRP A 320 20.39 -3.83 -0.73
CA TRP A 320 20.16 -5.12 -1.38
C TRP A 320 21.21 -5.41 -2.44
N SER A 321 21.56 -4.42 -3.26
CA SER A 321 22.64 -4.54 -4.26
C SER A 321 23.99 -4.92 -3.62
N ALA A 322 24.30 -4.33 -2.46
CA ALA A 322 25.50 -4.66 -1.71
C ALA A 322 25.44 -6.09 -1.15
N LEU A 323 24.30 -6.52 -0.60
CA LEU A 323 24.11 -7.88 -0.10
C LEU A 323 24.28 -8.92 -1.23
N GLU A 324 23.62 -8.71 -2.38
CA GLU A 324 23.78 -9.51 -3.59
C GLU A 324 25.25 -9.60 -4.02
N PHE A 325 25.93 -8.46 -4.11
CA PHE A 325 27.33 -8.44 -4.51
C PHE A 325 28.24 -9.13 -3.47
N THR A 326 27.96 -9.00 -2.18
CA THR A 326 28.78 -9.65 -1.13
C THR A 326 28.68 -11.17 -1.19
N ILE A 327 27.48 -11.71 -1.42
CA ILE A 327 27.19 -13.16 -1.38
C ILE A 327 27.42 -13.80 -2.76
N HIS A 328 26.90 -13.21 -3.82
CA HIS A 328 26.86 -13.80 -5.17
C HIS A 328 27.88 -13.21 -6.15
N LYS A 329 28.61 -12.15 -5.76
CA LYS A 329 29.59 -11.44 -6.60
C LYS A 329 29.02 -10.89 -7.91
N LYS A 330 27.70 -10.64 -7.94
CA LYS A 330 26.95 -10.10 -9.06
C LYS A 330 25.90 -9.11 -8.56
N PHE A 331 25.51 -8.17 -9.41
CA PHE A 331 24.35 -7.33 -9.17
C PHE A 331 23.14 -7.94 -9.87
N ASP A 332 22.12 -8.29 -9.11
CA ASP A 332 20.83 -8.72 -9.65
C ASP A 332 19.85 -7.53 -9.70
N PRO A 333 19.39 -7.11 -10.90
CA PRO A 333 18.42 -6.03 -11.03
C PRO A 333 17.10 -6.31 -10.30
N CYS A 334 16.63 -7.57 -10.30
CA CYS A 334 15.37 -7.94 -9.64
C CYS A 334 15.48 -7.84 -8.11
N GLY A 335 16.58 -8.34 -7.55
CA GLY A 335 16.91 -8.17 -6.13
C GLY A 335 17.05 -6.70 -5.76
N ALA A 336 17.86 -5.93 -6.50
CA ALA A 336 18.09 -4.52 -6.22
C ALA A 336 16.79 -3.69 -6.17
N ILE A 337 15.90 -3.89 -7.15
CA ILE A 337 14.63 -3.17 -7.20
C ILE A 337 13.62 -3.69 -6.15
N SER A 338 13.67 -4.98 -5.80
CA SER A 338 12.92 -5.53 -4.65
C SER A 338 13.38 -4.91 -3.33
N GLY A 339 14.68 -4.62 -3.20
CA GLY A 339 15.22 -3.87 -2.07
C GLY A 339 14.73 -2.42 -2.00
N ALA A 340 14.53 -1.76 -3.15
CA ALA A 340 13.88 -0.46 -3.18
C ALA A 340 12.43 -0.55 -2.67
N VAL A 341 11.66 -1.54 -3.12
CA VAL A 341 10.28 -1.78 -2.65
C VAL A 341 10.25 -2.08 -1.15
N ALA A 342 11.18 -2.90 -0.64
CA ALA A 342 11.29 -3.17 0.80
C ALA A 342 11.58 -1.89 1.61
N GLY A 343 12.40 -0.97 1.07
CA GLY A 343 12.65 0.33 1.68
C GLY A 343 11.40 1.23 1.70
N LEU A 344 10.64 1.26 0.60
CA LEU A 344 9.35 1.95 0.51
C LEU A 344 8.35 1.42 1.54
N VAL A 345 8.19 0.10 1.60
CA VAL A 345 7.34 -0.57 2.60
C VAL A 345 7.73 -0.19 4.02
N ALA A 346 9.03 -0.25 4.33
CA ALA A 346 9.50 0.00 5.68
C ALA A 346 9.22 1.44 6.13
N ILE A 347 9.39 2.44 5.25
CA ILE A 347 9.17 3.84 5.62
C ILE A 347 7.69 4.23 5.69
N THR A 348 6.78 3.54 4.99
CA THR A 348 5.33 3.83 4.95
C THR A 348 4.71 4.21 6.31
N PRO A 349 4.84 3.43 7.41
CA PRO A 349 4.19 3.78 8.68
C PRO A 349 4.80 5.01 9.37
N GLY A 350 6.05 5.36 9.06
CA GLY A 350 6.81 6.43 9.72
C GLY A 350 7.16 7.62 8.84
N CYS A 351 6.70 7.65 7.59
CA CYS A 351 7.23 8.55 6.57
C CYS A 351 7.05 10.03 6.91
N ALA A 352 6.03 10.40 7.69
CA ALA A 352 5.81 11.77 8.15
C ALA A 352 6.06 11.96 9.65
N PHE A 353 6.72 11.02 10.32
CA PHE A 353 7.01 11.10 11.76
C PHE A 353 8.50 11.17 12.07
N VAL A 354 9.37 10.93 11.08
CA VAL A 354 10.81 10.79 11.29
C VAL A 354 11.61 11.78 10.46
N TYR A 355 12.82 12.09 10.92
CA TYR A 355 13.75 12.92 10.15
C TYR A 355 14.23 12.20 8.87
N PRO A 356 14.62 12.96 7.81
CA PRO A 356 15.16 12.39 6.57
C PRO A 356 16.35 11.45 6.71
N TRP A 357 17.24 11.69 7.68
CA TRP A 357 18.35 10.78 7.92
C TRP A 357 17.88 9.42 8.47
N ALA A 358 16.78 9.39 9.24
CA ALA A 358 16.22 8.15 9.76
C ALA A 358 15.57 7.33 8.64
N ALA A 359 14.97 7.96 7.63
CA ALA A 359 14.41 7.26 6.47
C ALA A 359 15.46 6.38 5.74
N VAL A 360 16.73 6.78 5.72
CA VAL A 360 17.84 5.96 5.20
C VAL A 360 18.01 4.67 6.02
N ILE A 361 17.89 4.75 7.35
CA ILE A 361 17.95 3.57 8.24
C ILE A 361 16.77 2.64 7.98
N PHE A 362 15.56 3.18 7.81
CA PHE A 362 14.38 2.38 7.44
C PHE A 362 14.62 1.63 6.13
N GLY A 363 15.20 2.29 5.12
CA GLY A 363 15.59 1.66 3.86
C GLY A 363 16.57 0.51 4.02
N ILE A 364 17.66 0.72 4.78
CA ILE A 364 18.68 -0.31 5.05
C ILE A 364 18.07 -1.50 5.78
N VAL A 365 17.36 -1.25 6.87
CA VAL A 365 16.80 -2.30 7.73
C VAL A 365 15.68 -3.04 7.00
N GLY A 366 14.82 -2.33 6.27
CA GLY A 366 13.76 -2.91 5.44
C GLY A 366 14.32 -3.85 4.38
N ALA A 367 15.30 -3.40 3.60
CA ALA A 367 15.94 -4.22 2.58
C ALA A 367 16.71 -5.42 3.17
N ALA A 368 17.45 -5.24 4.27
CA ALA A 368 18.14 -6.35 4.93
C ALA A 368 17.16 -7.40 5.49
N THR A 369 16.03 -6.94 6.05
CA THR A 369 14.97 -7.83 6.55
C THR A 369 14.31 -8.60 5.43
N GLY A 370 13.93 -7.91 4.34
CA GLY A 370 13.37 -8.55 3.15
C GLY A 370 14.33 -9.56 2.53
N PHE A 371 15.60 -9.17 2.35
CA PHE A 371 16.65 -10.05 1.82
C PHE A 371 16.78 -11.33 2.67
N GLY A 372 16.87 -11.19 4.00
CA GLY A 372 16.93 -12.33 4.91
C GLY A 372 15.70 -13.22 4.83
N ALA A 373 14.50 -12.65 4.75
CA ALA A 373 13.25 -13.41 4.66
C ALA A 373 13.12 -14.18 3.33
N VAL A 374 13.51 -13.60 2.19
CA VAL A 374 13.57 -14.29 0.90
C VAL A 374 14.48 -15.52 0.97
N HIS A 375 15.63 -15.41 1.64
CA HIS A 375 16.55 -16.54 1.78
C HIS A 375 16.04 -17.60 2.76
N LEU A 376 15.37 -17.17 3.83
CA LEU A 376 14.81 -18.08 4.84
C LEU A 376 13.70 -18.98 4.27
N LYS A 377 12.95 -18.52 3.27
CA LYS A 377 11.89 -19.32 2.61
C LYS A 377 12.43 -20.63 2.02
N ASN A 378 13.67 -20.63 1.54
CA ASN A 378 14.30 -21.84 0.97
C ASN A 378 14.57 -22.91 2.04
N VAL A 379 14.76 -22.50 3.30
CA VAL A 379 14.96 -23.39 4.44
C VAL A 379 13.62 -23.86 5.00
N LEU A 380 12.65 -22.95 5.15
CA LEU A 380 11.32 -23.26 5.67
C LEU A 380 10.40 -23.93 4.63
N ARG A 381 10.80 -23.88 3.36
CA ARG A 381 10.17 -24.51 2.19
C ARG A 381 8.69 -24.13 2.02
N TYR A 382 8.28 -22.90 2.35
CA TYR A 382 6.98 -22.38 1.92
C TYR A 382 7.12 -21.71 0.54
N ASP A 383 6.04 -21.68 -0.24
CA ASP A 383 6.05 -21.18 -1.63
C ASP A 383 5.34 -19.85 -1.77
N ASP A 384 5.88 -18.82 -1.10
CA ASP A 384 5.54 -17.44 -1.40
C ASP A 384 6.22 -17.07 -2.73
N THR A 385 5.41 -17.06 -3.79
CA THR A 385 5.92 -17.18 -5.17
C THR A 385 6.73 -15.96 -5.59
N LEU A 386 6.24 -14.76 -5.23
CA LEU A 386 6.84 -13.47 -5.58
C LEU A 386 7.29 -12.67 -4.36
N ASP A 387 7.50 -13.35 -3.23
CA ASP A 387 8.08 -12.79 -2.01
C ASP A 387 7.24 -11.69 -1.33
N SER A 388 5.91 -11.77 -1.45
CA SER A 388 4.97 -10.83 -0.81
C SER A 388 5.14 -10.76 0.71
N PHE A 389 5.32 -11.90 1.38
CA PHE A 389 5.53 -11.95 2.82
C PHE A 389 6.89 -11.34 3.21
N ALA A 390 7.95 -11.65 2.47
CA ALA A 390 9.27 -11.14 2.77
C ALA A 390 9.35 -9.62 2.62
N ILE A 391 8.82 -9.07 1.53
CA ILE A 391 8.89 -7.64 1.24
C ILE A 391 7.85 -6.85 2.04
N HIS A 392 6.57 -7.24 1.96
CA HIS A 392 5.49 -6.48 2.60
C HIS A 392 5.29 -6.85 4.06
N GLY A 393 5.23 -8.15 4.38
CA GLY A 393 4.99 -8.63 5.74
C GLY A 393 6.12 -8.29 6.70
N CYS A 394 7.32 -8.83 6.43
CA CYS A 394 8.49 -8.61 7.27
C CYS A 394 8.99 -7.16 7.20
N GLY A 395 9.03 -6.56 6.00
CA GLY A 395 9.42 -5.16 5.81
C GLY A 395 8.48 -4.20 6.53
N GLY A 396 7.17 -4.39 6.42
CA GLY A 396 6.16 -3.54 7.06
C GLY A 396 6.19 -3.68 8.58
N PHE A 397 6.35 -4.91 9.08
CA PHE A 397 6.46 -5.18 10.52
C PHE A 397 7.66 -4.44 11.12
N MET A 398 8.82 -4.53 10.45
CA MET A 398 10.03 -3.84 10.88
C MET A 398 9.89 -2.31 10.77
N GLY A 399 9.27 -1.81 9.70
CA GLY A 399 8.93 -0.40 9.54
C GLY A 399 8.11 0.14 10.70
N GLY A 400 7.07 -0.57 11.10
CA GLY A 400 6.23 -0.21 12.24
C GLY A 400 6.97 -0.14 13.57
N LEU A 401 7.86 -1.10 13.83
CA LEU A 401 8.74 -1.08 15.01
C LEU A 401 9.69 0.12 14.99
N LEU A 402 10.31 0.39 13.83
CA LEU A 402 11.20 1.55 13.66
C LEU A 402 10.45 2.87 13.87
N THR A 403 9.19 2.99 13.42
CA THR A 403 8.35 4.16 13.74
C THR A 403 8.23 4.36 15.25
N GLY A 404 8.01 3.28 16.00
CA GLY A 404 7.90 3.33 17.47
C GLY A 404 9.18 3.78 18.18
N LEU A 405 10.33 3.67 17.51
CA LEU A 405 11.62 4.14 18.00
C LEU A 405 11.91 5.58 17.58
N PHE A 406 11.74 5.89 16.29
CA PHE A 406 12.26 7.10 15.65
C PHE A 406 11.25 8.24 15.46
N ALA A 407 9.95 8.01 15.70
CA ALA A 407 8.93 9.05 15.58
C ALA A 407 9.24 10.23 16.51
N THR A 408 8.97 11.47 16.09
CA THR A 408 9.24 12.68 16.90
C THR A 408 8.22 13.79 16.64
N SER A 409 7.86 14.49 17.72
CA SER A 409 7.00 15.68 17.68
C SER A 409 7.61 16.84 16.90
N ASP A 410 8.94 16.87 16.76
CA ASP A 410 9.66 17.90 16.00
C ASP A 410 9.36 17.85 14.49
N ILE A 411 8.97 16.67 14.00
CA ILE A 411 8.60 16.44 12.60
C ILE A 411 7.09 16.54 12.43
N ASN A 412 6.33 15.93 13.33
CA ASN A 412 4.87 16.02 13.32
C ASN A 412 4.37 16.34 14.72
N PRO A 413 3.84 17.55 14.97
CA PRO A 413 3.42 17.96 16.30
C PRO A 413 2.14 17.23 16.78
N ALA A 414 1.49 16.42 15.95
CA ALA A 414 0.31 15.63 16.33
C ALA A 414 0.64 14.39 17.18
N ILE A 415 1.92 14.14 17.47
CA ILE A 415 2.37 12.98 18.26
C ILE A 415 3.28 13.40 19.41
N GLU A 416 3.35 12.58 20.46
CA GLU A 416 4.28 12.82 21.58
C GLU A 416 5.73 12.44 21.25
N GLY A 417 5.93 11.51 20.30
CA GLY A 417 7.24 10.99 19.91
C GLY A 417 7.40 9.49 20.23
N GLY A 418 8.55 8.94 19.81
CA GLY A 418 8.93 7.54 19.95
C GLY A 418 9.90 7.29 21.09
N ALA A 419 10.36 6.04 21.22
CA ALA A 419 11.21 5.61 22.33
C ALA A 419 12.54 6.37 22.43
N PHE A 420 13.14 6.78 21.31
CA PHE A 420 14.38 7.57 21.32
C PHE A 420 14.18 9.04 21.71
N TYR A 421 12.94 9.49 21.81
CA TYR A 421 12.56 10.85 22.21
C TYR A 421 11.84 10.89 23.57
N GLY A 422 11.99 9.82 24.38
CA GLY A 422 11.50 9.78 25.75
C GLY A 422 10.15 9.08 25.94
N ASN A 423 9.45 8.71 24.87
CA ASN A 423 8.18 7.97 24.93
C ASN A 423 8.37 6.48 24.63
N GLY A 424 8.89 5.73 25.61
CA GLY A 424 9.13 4.29 25.47
C GLY A 424 7.88 3.46 25.20
N MET A 425 6.70 3.93 25.62
CA MET A 425 5.42 3.25 25.38
C MET A 425 5.04 3.22 23.91
N GLN A 426 5.49 4.19 23.11
CA GLN A 426 5.22 4.19 21.67
C GLN A 426 5.72 2.93 20.98
N PHE A 427 6.91 2.42 21.36
CA PHE A 427 7.41 1.16 20.82
C PHE A 427 6.51 -0.04 21.17
N VAL A 428 5.96 -0.05 22.38
CA VAL A 428 5.04 -1.10 22.84
C VAL A 428 3.72 -1.03 22.06
N HIS A 429 3.18 0.16 21.82
CA HIS A 429 1.97 0.35 21.00
C HIS A 429 2.18 -0.18 19.58
N GLN A 430 3.31 0.16 18.95
CA GLN A 430 3.67 -0.37 17.64
C GLN A 430 3.79 -1.89 17.66
N LEU A 431 4.50 -2.47 18.63
CA LEU A 431 4.66 -3.92 18.73
C LEU A 431 3.31 -4.64 18.86
N ILE A 432 2.41 -4.14 19.70
CA ILE A 432 1.05 -4.68 19.85
C ILE A 432 0.30 -4.58 18.52
N SER A 433 0.29 -3.41 17.89
CA SER A 433 -0.36 -3.17 16.60
C SER A 433 0.14 -4.13 15.51
N GLN A 434 1.47 -4.25 15.34
CA GLN A 434 2.07 -5.14 14.36
C GLN A 434 1.72 -6.61 14.62
N CYS A 435 1.78 -7.07 15.88
CA CYS A 435 1.43 -8.43 16.25
C CYS A 435 -0.05 -8.73 16.06
N VAL A 436 -0.94 -7.80 16.42
CA VAL A 436 -2.39 -7.97 16.25
C VAL A 436 -2.76 -7.99 14.78
N ALA A 437 -2.25 -7.08 13.96
CA ALA A 437 -2.51 -7.07 12.53
C ALA A 437 -1.99 -8.33 11.83
N ALA A 438 -0.77 -8.75 12.15
CA ALA A 438 -0.20 -9.99 11.63
C ALA A 438 -1.03 -11.23 12.03
N GLY A 439 -1.37 -11.35 13.32
CA GLY A 439 -2.16 -12.46 13.84
C GLY A 439 -3.59 -12.49 13.31
N TYR A 440 -4.27 -11.34 13.30
CA TYR A 440 -5.63 -11.20 12.79
C TYR A 440 -5.69 -11.52 11.29
N SER A 441 -4.80 -10.91 10.50
CA SER A 441 -4.71 -11.22 9.07
C SER A 441 -4.44 -12.70 8.83
N ALA A 442 -3.48 -13.30 9.54
CA ALA A 442 -3.17 -14.72 9.39
C ALA A 442 -4.36 -15.63 9.72
N VAL A 443 -5.02 -15.40 10.86
CA VAL A 443 -6.14 -16.23 11.32
C VAL A 443 -7.35 -16.08 10.40
N VAL A 444 -7.77 -14.86 10.07
CA VAL A 444 -8.96 -14.64 9.25
C VAL A 444 -8.72 -15.07 7.80
N THR A 445 -7.51 -14.83 7.25
CA THR A 445 -7.11 -15.38 5.94
C THR A 445 -7.22 -16.90 5.93
N PHE A 446 -6.71 -17.57 6.97
CA PHE A 446 -6.83 -19.03 7.08
C PHE A 446 -8.30 -19.47 7.07
N LEU A 447 -9.16 -18.82 7.85
CA LEU A 447 -10.59 -19.16 7.92
C LEU A 447 -11.29 -18.99 6.57
N ILE A 448 -11.07 -17.86 5.88
CA ILE A 448 -11.63 -17.61 4.54
C ILE A 448 -11.18 -18.72 3.58
N LEU A 449 -9.88 -19.01 3.54
CA LEU A 449 -9.34 -20.02 2.63
C LEU A 449 -9.86 -21.41 2.94
N MET A 450 -10.06 -21.77 4.21
CA MET A 450 -10.64 -23.05 4.58
C MET A 450 -12.10 -23.16 4.13
N VAL A 451 -12.90 -22.10 4.29
CA VAL A 451 -14.28 -22.05 3.76
C VAL A 451 -14.26 -22.23 2.24
N LEU A 452 -13.42 -21.49 1.52
CA LEU A 452 -13.31 -21.59 0.06
C LEU A 452 -12.81 -22.98 -0.38
N LYS A 453 -11.88 -23.59 0.37
CA LYS A 453 -11.34 -24.93 0.11
C LYS A 453 -12.42 -26.00 0.12
N TYR A 454 -13.34 -25.95 1.08
CA TYR A 454 -14.41 -26.95 1.23
C TYR A 454 -15.69 -26.61 0.46
N THR A 455 -15.79 -25.44 -0.18
CA THR A 455 -16.97 -25.03 -0.97
C THR A 455 -16.70 -25.05 -2.47
N VAL A 456 -15.79 -24.21 -2.96
CA VAL A 456 -15.48 -24.02 -4.40
C VAL A 456 -14.13 -24.62 -4.82
N GLY A 457 -13.28 -24.91 -3.83
CA GLY A 457 -11.90 -25.37 -4.00
C GLY A 457 -10.92 -24.23 -4.31
N LEU A 458 -9.70 -24.32 -3.79
CA LEU A 458 -8.71 -23.23 -3.91
C LEU A 458 -7.80 -23.36 -5.13
N ARG A 459 -7.36 -24.59 -5.43
CA ARG A 459 -6.26 -24.85 -6.36
C ARG A 459 -6.75 -25.45 -7.66
N VAL A 460 -6.08 -25.10 -8.75
CA VAL A 460 -6.26 -25.76 -10.05
C VAL A 460 -5.75 -27.21 -10.02
N SER A 461 -6.12 -28.02 -11.02
CA SER A 461 -5.51 -29.34 -11.24
C SER A 461 -4.06 -29.20 -11.69
N GLU A 462 -3.24 -30.22 -11.44
CA GLU A 462 -1.83 -30.23 -11.85
C GLU A 462 -1.67 -29.98 -13.36
N ASP A 463 -2.51 -30.59 -14.21
CA ASP A 463 -2.50 -30.34 -15.65
C ASP A 463 -2.68 -28.86 -16.02
N LYS A 464 -3.55 -28.13 -15.31
CA LYS A 464 -3.74 -26.69 -15.54
C LYS A 464 -2.56 -25.87 -15.06
N GLU A 465 -1.92 -26.32 -13.98
CA GLU A 465 -0.70 -25.71 -13.46
C GLU A 465 0.47 -25.86 -14.44
N VAL A 466 0.62 -27.06 -15.04
CA VAL A 466 1.67 -27.37 -16.03
C VAL A 466 1.42 -26.68 -17.37
N ASN A 467 0.16 -26.59 -17.82
CA ASN A 467 -0.18 -25.93 -19.09
C ASN A 467 -0.09 -24.40 -19.04
N GLY A 468 0.06 -23.81 -17.85
CA GLY A 468 0.05 -22.38 -17.63
C GLY A 468 -1.34 -21.83 -17.31
N MET A 469 -1.36 -20.86 -16.40
CA MET A 469 -2.59 -20.20 -15.96
C MET A 469 -3.22 -19.33 -17.06
N ASP A 470 -2.40 -18.79 -17.96
CA ASP A 470 -2.85 -17.94 -19.06
C ASP A 470 -3.72 -18.72 -20.05
N VAL A 471 -3.25 -19.88 -20.51
CA VAL A 471 -4.03 -20.77 -21.39
C VAL A 471 -5.28 -21.28 -20.69
N SER A 472 -5.16 -21.59 -19.39
CA SER A 472 -6.25 -22.20 -18.61
C SER A 472 -7.43 -21.27 -18.32
N TYR A 473 -7.21 -19.95 -18.24
CA TYR A 473 -8.24 -18.98 -17.85
C TYR A 473 -8.43 -17.80 -18.79
N HIS A 474 -7.42 -17.45 -19.60
CA HIS A 474 -7.36 -16.19 -20.35
C HIS A 474 -7.32 -16.39 -21.87
N GLY A 475 -7.54 -17.62 -22.34
CA GLY A 475 -7.80 -17.91 -23.76
C GLY A 475 -6.57 -17.90 -24.68
N GLY A 476 -5.36 -17.85 -24.13
CA GLY A 476 -4.12 -17.87 -24.90
C GLY A 476 -2.88 -17.54 -24.06
N GLN A 477 -1.70 -17.68 -24.66
CA GLN A 477 -0.44 -17.26 -24.05
C GLN A 477 -0.34 -15.72 -24.04
N ALA A 478 0.39 -15.16 -23.07
CA ALA A 478 0.67 -13.72 -23.01
C ALA A 478 1.42 -13.22 -24.27
N TYR A 479 2.30 -14.05 -24.81
CA TYR A 479 3.14 -13.74 -25.96
C TYR A 479 2.89 -14.76 -27.07
N ASP A 480 2.55 -14.25 -28.26
CA ASP A 480 2.45 -15.08 -29.46
C ASP A 480 3.68 -14.87 -30.35
N TYR A 481 4.64 -15.79 -30.26
CA TYR A 481 5.86 -15.75 -31.08
C TYR A 481 5.67 -16.32 -32.48
N SER A 482 4.49 -16.88 -32.80
CA SER A 482 4.23 -17.49 -34.11
C SER A 482 4.15 -16.47 -35.25
N ALA A 483 3.92 -15.19 -34.94
CA ALA A 483 3.90 -14.09 -35.91
C ALA A 483 5.31 -13.70 -36.46
N HIS A 484 6.40 -14.16 -35.85
CA HIS A 484 7.77 -13.84 -36.27
C HIS A 484 8.55 -15.02 -36.88
N GLY A 485 7.95 -16.21 -36.95
CA GLY A 485 8.55 -17.44 -37.49
C GLY A 485 8.29 -17.64 -38.98
N GLY A 486 8.79 -16.72 -39.82
CA GLY A 486 8.92 -17.00 -41.25
C GLY A 486 9.95 -18.11 -41.48
N LEU A 487 9.47 -19.31 -41.82
CA LEU A 487 10.17 -20.51 -42.32
C LEU A 487 10.62 -21.56 -41.27
N SER A 488 10.06 -22.76 -41.45
CA SER A 488 10.59 -24.09 -41.06
C SER A 488 10.41 -24.54 -39.60
N SER A 489 9.24 -25.11 -39.29
CA SER A 489 9.08 -26.53 -38.93
C SER A 489 7.62 -26.82 -38.62
N SER A 490 7.18 -28.06 -38.87
CA SER A 490 5.78 -28.52 -38.83
C SER A 490 4.98 -27.99 -37.64
N PRO A 491 3.74 -27.50 -37.84
CA PRO A 491 2.93 -26.99 -36.75
C PRO A 491 2.52 -28.17 -35.86
N VAL A 492 3.00 -28.18 -34.62
CA VAL A 492 2.15 -28.70 -33.54
C VAL A 492 1.01 -27.71 -33.47
N ALA A 493 -0.13 -28.08 -34.07
CA ALA A 493 -1.34 -27.30 -34.00
C ALA A 493 -1.79 -27.24 -32.54
N VAL A 494 -1.32 -26.22 -31.81
CA VAL A 494 -2.00 -25.77 -30.60
C VAL A 494 -3.34 -25.27 -31.11
N LYS A 495 -4.39 -26.07 -30.96
CA LYS A 495 -5.76 -25.59 -31.11
C LYS A 495 -5.87 -24.42 -30.15
N VAL A 496 -5.95 -23.22 -30.69
CA VAL A 496 -6.50 -22.06 -30.00
C VAL A 496 -7.87 -22.51 -29.53
N ALA A 497 -7.96 -22.88 -28.26
CA ALA A 497 -9.25 -23.11 -27.63
C ALA A 497 -9.89 -21.73 -27.60
N ASN A 498 -10.93 -21.54 -28.41
CA ASN A 498 -11.82 -20.42 -28.22
C ASN A 498 -12.13 -20.34 -26.71
N PRO A 499 -12.17 -19.13 -26.10
CA PRO A 499 -12.63 -19.00 -24.72
C PRO A 499 -13.93 -19.79 -24.60
N PRO A 500 -14.10 -20.63 -23.55
CA PRO A 500 -15.30 -21.43 -23.40
C PRO A 500 -16.51 -20.52 -23.58
N ALA A 501 -17.40 -20.87 -24.51
CA ALA A 501 -18.67 -20.17 -24.68
C ALA A 501 -19.31 -20.07 -23.29
N GLY A 502 -19.62 -18.84 -22.90
CA GLY A 502 -19.76 -18.44 -21.51
C GLY A 502 -20.61 -19.38 -20.65
N ASP A 503 -20.03 -19.77 -19.53
CA ASP A 503 -20.78 -19.95 -18.30
C ASP A 503 -19.85 -19.63 -17.13
N PHE A 504 -20.18 -18.59 -16.37
CA PHE A 504 -19.44 -18.19 -15.16
C PHE A 504 -19.29 -19.38 -14.19
N MET A 505 -20.23 -20.32 -14.23
CA MET A 505 -20.19 -21.58 -13.48
C MET A 505 -18.98 -22.48 -13.84
N SER A 506 -18.51 -22.46 -15.09
CA SER A 506 -17.36 -23.26 -15.54
C SER A 506 -16.00 -22.74 -15.01
N MET A 507 -15.92 -21.45 -14.68
CA MET A 507 -14.78 -20.87 -13.96
C MET A 507 -14.80 -21.24 -12.47
N MET A 508 -15.94 -21.71 -11.96
CA MET A 508 -16.24 -21.96 -10.55
C MET A 508 -16.36 -23.46 -10.19
N THR A 509 -16.40 -24.38 -11.16
CA THR A 509 -16.68 -25.81 -10.91
C THR A 509 -15.45 -26.71 -11.14
N PRO A 510 -15.28 -27.80 -10.35
CA PRO A 510 -14.25 -28.81 -10.61
C PRO A 510 -14.61 -29.59 -11.89
N GLY A 511 -13.62 -29.83 -12.75
CA GLY A 511 -13.78 -30.77 -13.87
C GLY A 511 -14.06 -32.16 -13.34
N LEU A 512 -15.21 -32.72 -13.69
CA LEU A 512 -15.51 -34.13 -13.51
C LEU A 512 -14.59 -34.93 -14.45
N SER A 513 -13.79 -35.83 -13.86
CA SER A 513 -13.03 -36.84 -14.57
C SER A 513 -13.98 -37.78 -15.33
N THR A 514 -13.98 -37.71 -16.66
CA THR A 514 -14.46 -38.83 -17.48
C THR A 514 -13.26 -39.64 -17.93
N GLU A 515 -12.95 -40.69 -17.17
CA GLU A 515 -12.16 -41.82 -17.65
C GLU A 515 -12.99 -42.70 -18.61
N SER A 516 -12.23 -43.43 -19.43
CA SER A 516 -12.57 -44.59 -20.26
C SER A 516 -12.98 -44.35 -21.72
N GLY A 517 -12.12 -44.82 -22.62
CA GLY A 517 -12.43 -44.93 -24.04
C GLY A 517 -11.24 -45.25 -24.94
N VAL A 518 -10.27 -46.06 -24.49
CA VAL A 518 -9.31 -46.72 -25.40
C VAL A 518 -10.10 -47.73 -26.23
N ASN A 519 -9.98 -47.70 -27.56
CA ASN A 519 -9.97 -48.93 -28.32
C ASN A 519 -9.22 -48.78 -29.64
N HIS A 520 -8.25 -49.69 -29.79
CA HIS A 520 -7.47 -49.95 -30.97
C HIS A 520 -8.33 -50.53 -32.11
N THR A 521 -7.77 -50.37 -33.30
CA THR A 521 -8.18 -50.84 -34.63
C THR A 521 -8.32 -52.37 -34.79
N ALA A 522 -9.34 -52.75 -35.57
CA ALA A 522 -9.35 -53.72 -36.67
C ALA A 522 -9.49 -55.26 -36.45
N SER A 523 -10.27 -55.81 -37.40
CA SER A 523 -10.30 -57.16 -38.00
C SER A 523 -11.28 -58.22 -37.49
N GLU A 524 -12.24 -58.52 -38.38
CA GLU A 524 -12.67 -59.84 -38.87
C GLU A 524 -13.33 -60.89 -37.95
N LEU A 525 -14.47 -61.36 -38.48
CA LEU A 525 -15.35 -62.50 -38.14
C LEU A 525 -16.36 -62.32 -36.99
#